data_AF-E6VYR1-F1
#
_entry.id   AF-E6VYR1-F1
#
_cell.length_a   1.000
_cell.length_b   1.000
_cell.length_c   1.000
_cell.angle_alpha   90.00
_cell.angle_beta   90.00
_cell.angle_gamma   90.00
#
_symmetry.space_group_name_H-M   'P 1'
#
loop_
_entity.id
_entity.type
_entity.pdbx_description
1 polymer ?
#
loop_
_entity_poly.entity_id
_entity_poly.type
_entity_poly.pdbx_seq_one_letter_code
_entity_poly.pdbx_strand_id
1 'polypeptide(L)'
;MKNSPQSQNFILDLRYLEIEASLSDLLGLHKTQLKQMDIFIGKAQEDMLSCEDQDEFRLYQGIYEYTKDFIAPRFFLHGTILFAWSTYETIISTFARRLAADKHPKLKITPQKLKGCFLERIQLFFSDILKMPDIHSKEEWAFLEDVYKVRNAIAHENGDLTLMNDNTIEQLKKIDKNSTRFNFDGSHFIVAKEYTDEIISNIHRLLSEVFVKFKTELDT
;
A
#
# COMPACT_ATOMS: atom_id res chain seq x y z
N MET A 1 -14.60 47.18 -3.39
CA MET A 1 -14.82 46.10 -2.41
C MET A 1 -14.23 44.83 -2.98
N LYS A 2 -13.08 44.37 -2.47
CA LYS A 2 -12.44 43.12 -2.88
C LYS A 2 -12.78 42.06 -1.84
N ASN A 3 -13.51 41.03 -2.24
CA ASN A 3 -13.77 39.86 -1.40
C ASN A 3 -12.44 39.12 -1.18
N SER A 4 -11.95 39.11 0.06
CA SER A 4 -10.88 38.19 0.45
C SER A 4 -11.44 36.77 0.46
N PRO A 5 -10.66 35.74 0.05
CA PRO A 5 -11.06 34.37 0.29
C PRO A 5 -11.12 34.17 1.80
N GLN A 6 -12.28 33.79 2.31
CA GLN A 6 -12.40 33.31 3.69
C GLN A 6 -11.46 32.11 3.80
N SER A 7 -10.37 32.28 4.55
CA SER A 7 -9.54 31.17 4.99
C SER A 7 -10.46 30.20 5.73
N GLN A 8 -10.76 29.06 5.11
CA GLN A 8 -11.40 27.95 5.81
C GLN A 8 -10.49 27.64 7.00
N ASN A 9 -10.97 27.93 8.20
CA ASN A 9 -10.28 27.58 9.45
C ASN A 9 -10.15 26.05 9.48
N PHE A 10 -8.98 25.54 9.11
CA PHE A 10 -8.62 24.15 9.29
C PHE A 10 -8.39 23.94 10.78
N ILE A 11 -9.44 23.54 11.50
CA ILE A 11 -9.32 23.18 12.91
C ILE A 11 -8.64 21.82 12.95
N LEU A 12 -7.34 21.81 13.24
CA LEU A 12 -6.57 20.59 13.43
C LEU A 12 -7.01 19.91 14.72
N ASP A 13 -7.66 18.75 14.60
CA ASP A 13 -8.03 17.95 15.77
C ASP A 13 -6.85 17.08 16.18
N LEU A 14 -6.15 17.50 17.24
CA LEU A 14 -4.97 16.79 17.75
C LEU A 14 -5.28 15.34 18.17
N ARG A 15 -6.55 14.99 18.42
CA ARG A 15 -6.94 13.59 18.67
C ARG A 15 -6.64 12.71 17.47
N TYR A 16 -6.72 13.26 16.25
CA TYR A 16 -6.63 12.50 15.00
C TYR A 16 -5.41 12.85 14.15
N LEU A 17 -4.54 13.75 14.61
CA LEU A 17 -3.38 14.24 13.87
C LEU A 17 -2.52 13.11 13.26
N GLU A 18 -2.21 12.08 14.04
CA GLU A 18 -1.39 10.94 13.57
C GLU A 18 -2.05 10.20 12.39
N ILE A 19 -3.37 10.04 12.43
CA ILE A 19 -4.15 9.37 11.39
C ILE A 19 -4.22 10.25 10.14
N GLU A 20 -4.54 11.53 10.31
CA GLU A 20 -4.66 12.49 9.20
C GLU A 20 -3.30 12.71 8.50
N ALA A 21 -2.21 12.79 9.26
CA ALA A 21 -0.85 12.84 8.72
C ALA A 21 -0.52 11.57 7.93
N SER A 22 -0.76 10.39 8.51
CA SER A 22 -0.46 9.11 7.85
C SER A 22 -1.25 8.90 6.55
N LEU A 23 -2.51 9.35 6.50
CA LEU A 23 -3.33 9.35 5.27
C LEU A 23 -2.75 10.27 4.20
N SER A 24 -2.40 11.51 4.57
CA SER A 24 -1.78 12.48 3.67
C SER A 24 -0.44 11.96 3.12
N ASP A 25 0.37 11.36 3.98
CA ASP A 25 1.70 10.86 3.63
C ASP A 25 1.65 9.68 2.65
N LEU A 26 0.58 8.87 2.65
CA LEU A 26 0.43 7.74 1.74
C LEU A 26 0.49 8.16 0.26
N LEU A 27 -0.27 9.20 -0.10
CA LEU A 27 -0.28 9.74 -1.46
C LEU A 27 0.98 10.55 -1.76
N GLY A 28 1.50 11.28 -0.77
CA GLY A 28 2.71 12.09 -0.90
C GLY A 28 3.96 11.24 -1.14
N LEU A 29 4.12 10.15 -0.38
CA LEU A 29 5.21 9.21 -0.53
C LEU A 29 5.15 8.53 -1.90
N HIS A 30 3.98 8.04 -2.31
CA HIS A 30 3.82 7.40 -3.62
C HIS A 30 4.25 8.31 -4.77
N LYS A 31 3.80 9.57 -4.77
CA LYS A 31 4.25 10.58 -5.75
C LYS A 31 5.75 10.81 -5.70
N THR A 32 6.35 10.82 -4.52
CA THR A 32 7.79 10.99 -4.34
C THR A 32 8.56 9.79 -4.89
N GLN A 33 8.09 8.57 -4.62
CA GLN A 33 8.68 7.33 -5.11
C GLN A 33 8.62 7.25 -6.63
N LEU A 34 7.49 7.61 -7.24
CA LEU A 34 7.39 7.70 -8.71
C LEU A 34 8.38 8.71 -9.30
N LYS A 35 8.48 9.91 -8.71
CA LYS A 35 9.45 10.91 -9.17
C LYS A 35 10.91 10.42 -9.03
N GLN A 36 11.23 9.75 -7.93
CA GLN A 36 12.56 9.18 -7.71
C GLN A 36 12.87 8.05 -8.70
N MET A 37 11.86 7.22 -8.99
CA MET A 37 11.94 6.18 -10.02
C MET A 37 12.23 6.78 -11.39
N ASP A 38 11.50 7.83 -11.80
CA ASP A 38 11.71 8.51 -13.08
C ASP A 38 13.11 9.14 -13.18
N ILE A 39 13.60 9.76 -12.10
CA ILE A 39 14.96 10.31 -12.05
C ILE A 39 16.00 9.20 -12.18
N PHE A 40 15.79 8.07 -11.50
CA PHE A 40 16.71 6.94 -11.54
C PHE A 40 16.79 6.30 -12.94
N ILE A 41 15.63 6.10 -13.58
CA ILE A 41 15.56 5.61 -14.97
C ILE A 41 16.17 6.63 -15.94
N GLY A 42 15.87 7.92 -15.76
CA GLY A 42 16.40 9.00 -16.59
C GLY A 42 17.92 9.07 -16.55
N LYS A 43 18.53 8.88 -15.38
CA LYS A 43 19.99 8.81 -15.26
C LYS A 43 20.58 7.63 -16.04
N ALA A 44 19.98 6.45 -15.96
CA ALA A 44 20.43 5.30 -16.75
C ALA A 44 20.29 5.54 -18.25
N GLN A 45 19.26 6.29 -18.67
CA GLN A 45 19.08 6.70 -20.06
C GLN A 45 20.14 7.71 -20.50
N GLU A 46 20.46 8.70 -19.68
CA GLU A 46 21.51 9.69 -19.96
C GLU A 46 22.87 9.01 -20.09
N ASP A 47 23.20 8.08 -19.19
CA ASP A 47 24.43 7.29 -19.25
C ASP A 47 24.51 6.53 -20.58
N MET A 48 23.42 5.85 -20.99
CA MET A 48 23.33 5.16 -22.29
C MET A 48 23.51 6.11 -23.49
N LEU A 49 22.90 7.30 -23.46
CA LEU A 49 22.98 8.26 -24.57
C LEU A 49 24.33 8.98 -24.65
N SER A 50 25.13 8.94 -23.59
CA SER A 50 26.46 9.53 -23.54
C SER A 50 27.55 8.66 -24.19
N CYS A 51 27.25 7.40 -24.49
CA CYS A 51 28.18 6.47 -25.13
C CYS A 51 28.44 6.86 -26.59
N GLU A 52 29.69 7.14 -26.93
CA GLU A 52 30.11 7.42 -28.32
C GLU A 52 30.41 6.14 -29.11
N ASP A 53 30.82 5.07 -28.42
CA ASP A 53 31.12 3.77 -29.02
C ASP A 53 29.85 2.91 -29.19
N GLN A 54 29.73 2.25 -30.34
CA GLN A 54 28.52 1.49 -30.68
C GLN A 54 28.35 0.22 -29.83
N ASP A 55 29.45 -0.45 -29.46
CA ASP A 55 29.38 -1.65 -28.64
C ASP A 55 29.10 -1.28 -27.17
N GLU A 56 29.68 -0.18 -26.69
CA GLU A 56 29.34 0.40 -25.38
C GLU A 56 27.86 0.81 -25.32
N PHE A 57 27.34 1.51 -26.34
CA PHE A 57 25.94 1.89 -26.41
C PHE A 57 25.01 0.67 -26.29
N ARG A 58 25.31 -0.43 -26.99
CA ARG A 58 24.50 -1.67 -26.92
C ARG A 58 24.50 -2.28 -25.52
N LEU A 59 25.66 -2.28 -24.86
CA LEU A 59 25.76 -2.76 -23.48
C LEU A 59 24.89 -1.91 -22.54
N TYR A 60 25.02 -0.59 -22.63
CA TYR A 60 24.24 0.34 -21.81
C TYR A 60 22.76 0.33 -22.13
N GLN A 61 22.37 0.06 -23.38
CA GLN A 61 20.98 -0.17 -23.76
C GLN A 61 20.39 -1.35 -23.00
N GLY A 62 21.12 -2.47 -22.90
CA GLY A 62 20.70 -3.62 -22.10
C GLY A 62 20.56 -3.28 -20.61
N ILE A 63 21.51 -2.52 -20.06
CA ILE A 63 21.45 -2.06 -18.66
C ILE A 63 20.26 -1.13 -18.44
N TYR A 64 19.99 -0.20 -19.36
CA TYR A 64 18.87 0.73 -19.31
C TYR A 64 17.53 -0.01 -19.30
N GLU A 65 17.31 -0.94 -20.23
CA GLU A 65 16.08 -1.74 -20.30
C GLU A 65 15.89 -2.58 -19.02
N TYR A 66 16.95 -3.26 -18.55
CA TYR A 66 16.90 -3.99 -17.28
C TYR A 66 16.63 -3.08 -16.06
N THR A 67 17.18 -1.86 -16.08
CA THR A 67 16.94 -0.88 -15.02
C THR A 67 15.49 -0.42 -15.01
N LYS A 68 14.97 -0.06 -16.18
CA LYS A 68 13.61 0.46 -16.39
C LYS A 68 12.54 -0.58 -16.09
N ASP A 69 12.70 -1.80 -16.59
CA ASP A 69 11.64 -2.80 -16.55
C ASP A 69 11.71 -3.66 -15.28
N PHE A 70 12.88 -3.80 -14.66
CA PHE A 70 13.08 -4.72 -13.53
C PHE A 70 13.54 -4.03 -12.25
N ILE A 71 14.69 -3.34 -12.26
CA ILE A 71 15.30 -2.81 -11.03
C ILE A 71 14.46 -1.69 -10.42
N ALA A 72 14.09 -0.71 -11.23
CA ALA A 72 13.35 0.47 -10.76
C ALA A 72 11.96 0.10 -10.20
N PRO A 73 11.08 -0.62 -10.92
CA PRO A 73 9.79 -1.03 -10.39
C PRO A 73 9.90 -1.82 -9.08
N ARG A 74 10.81 -2.79 -9.00
CA ARG A 74 11.02 -3.56 -7.76
C ARG A 74 11.47 -2.71 -6.60
N PHE A 75 12.34 -1.73 -6.82
CA PHE A 75 12.87 -0.94 -5.73
C PHE A 75 11.86 0.09 -5.22
N PHE A 76 11.21 0.81 -6.13
CA PHE A 76 10.34 1.95 -5.81
C PHE A 76 8.88 1.53 -5.57
N LEU A 77 8.30 0.68 -6.43
CA LEU A 77 6.89 0.31 -6.32
C LEU A 77 6.63 -0.71 -5.21
N HIS A 78 7.48 -1.73 -5.07
CA HIS A 78 7.32 -2.72 -3.99
C HIS A 78 7.44 -2.05 -2.62
N GLY A 79 8.42 -1.17 -2.44
CA GLY A 79 8.57 -0.38 -1.20
C GLY A 79 7.32 0.44 -0.89
N THR A 80 6.68 1.02 -1.92
CA THR A 80 5.43 1.78 -1.77
C THR A 80 4.26 0.90 -1.35
N ILE A 81 4.13 -0.32 -1.91
CA ILE A 81 3.11 -1.29 -1.50
C ILE A 81 3.31 -1.72 -0.03
N LEU A 82 4.56 -2.01 0.36
CA LEU A 82 4.88 -2.37 1.76
C LEU A 82 4.51 -1.23 2.72
N PHE A 83 4.86 0.00 2.37
CA PHE A 83 4.51 1.18 3.18
C PHE A 83 3.01 1.34 3.30
N ALA A 84 2.27 1.26 2.19
CA ALA A 84 0.83 1.44 2.20
C ALA A 84 0.11 0.40 3.05
N TRP A 85 0.56 -0.85 2.95
CA TRP A 85 0.05 -1.91 3.81
C TRP A 85 0.37 -1.68 5.28
N SER A 86 1.60 -1.27 5.61
CA SER A 86 1.99 -0.94 6.99
C SER A 86 1.15 0.20 7.57
N THR A 87 0.86 1.22 6.76
CA THR A 87 -0.04 2.33 7.12
C THR A 87 -1.45 1.82 7.37
N TYR A 88 -1.98 0.94 6.51
CA TYR A 88 -3.27 0.31 6.72
C TYR A 88 -3.31 -0.45 8.06
N GLU A 89 -2.34 -1.34 8.31
CA GLU A 89 -2.28 -2.14 9.54
C GLU A 89 -2.23 -1.26 10.80
N THR A 90 -1.42 -0.20 10.75
CA THR A 90 -1.19 0.71 11.87
C THR A 90 -2.44 1.52 12.20
N ILE A 91 -3.06 2.12 11.18
CA ILE A 91 -4.24 2.97 11.37
C ILE A 91 -5.44 2.14 11.83
N ILE A 92 -5.73 1.01 11.17
CA ILE A 92 -6.90 0.19 11.52
C ILE A 92 -6.76 -0.42 12.92
N SER A 93 -5.54 -0.83 13.31
CA SER A 93 -5.26 -1.30 14.67
C SER A 93 -5.42 -0.18 15.71
N THR A 94 -5.04 1.04 15.34
CA THR A 94 -5.18 2.22 16.21
C THR A 94 -6.66 2.56 16.41
N PHE A 95 -7.47 2.53 15.36
CA PHE A 95 -8.92 2.69 15.48
C PHE A 95 -9.53 1.62 16.38
N ALA A 96 -9.23 0.34 16.13
CA ALA A 96 -9.73 -0.77 16.92
C ALA A 96 -9.43 -0.59 18.42
N ARG A 97 -8.18 -0.25 18.75
CA ARG A 97 -7.73 -0.04 20.14
C ARG A 97 -8.42 1.16 20.78
N ARG A 98 -8.54 2.28 20.07
CA ARG A 98 -9.16 3.51 20.61
C ARG A 98 -10.65 3.33 20.84
N LEU A 99 -11.37 2.72 19.89
CA LEU A 99 -12.79 2.37 20.07
C LEU A 99 -13.01 1.40 21.23
N ALA A 100 -12.15 0.39 21.36
CA ALA A 100 -12.23 -0.56 22.48
C ALA A 100 -12.03 0.14 23.83
N ALA A 101 -11.05 1.04 23.92
CA ALA A 101 -10.79 1.80 25.15
C ALA A 101 -11.95 2.73 25.54
N ASP A 102 -12.63 3.31 24.54
CA ASP A 102 -13.74 4.22 24.74
C ASP A 102 -15.05 3.48 25.10
N LYS A 103 -15.49 2.56 24.24
CA LYS A 103 -16.77 1.83 24.41
C LYS A 103 -16.70 0.72 25.46
N HIS A 104 -15.51 0.16 25.68
CA HIS A 104 -15.30 -0.99 26.55
C HIS A 104 -14.04 -0.82 27.41
N PRO A 105 -13.96 0.19 28.31
CA PRO A 105 -12.73 0.54 29.03
C PRO A 105 -12.15 -0.58 29.92
N LYS A 106 -12.95 -1.59 30.27
CA LYS A 106 -12.51 -2.78 31.02
C LYS A 106 -11.98 -3.90 30.13
N LEU A 107 -12.17 -3.82 28.81
CA LEU A 107 -11.75 -4.83 27.86
C LEU A 107 -10.23 -4.78 27.67
N LYS A 108 -9.55 -5.88 28.01
CA LYS A 108 -8.09 -6.04 27.86
C LYS A 108 -7.69 -6.81 26.59
N ILE A 109 -8.65 -7.18 25.76
CA ILE A 109 -8.43 -7.89 24.51
C ILE A 109 -8.02 -6.88 23.44
N THR A 110 -6.99 -7.19 22.68
CA THR A 110 -6.53 -6.40 21.54
C THR A 110 -6.59 -7.28 20.28
N PRO A 111 -6.63 -6.70 19.07
CA PRO A 111 -6.63 -7.48 17.83
C PRO A 111 -5.50 -8.52 17.77
N GLN A 112 -4.33 -8.19 18.31
CA GLN A 112 -3.15 -9.06 18.32
C GLN A 112 -3.32 -10.34 19.15
N LYS A 113 -4.25 -10.36 20.11
CA LYS A 113 -4.53 -11.53 20.96
C LYS A 113 -5.48 -12.53 20.29
N LEU A 114 -6.10 -12.16 19.17
CA LEU A 114 -6.96 -13.06 18.40
C LEU A 114 -6.09 -13.98 17.54
N LYS A 115 -6.62 -15.18 17.24
CA LYS A 115 -5.99 -16.13 16.33
C LYS A 115 -6.28 -15.73 14.89
N GLY A 116 -5.33 -16.03 13.99
CA GLY A 116 -5.47 -15.80 12.55
C GLY A 116 -4.47 -14.80 11.99
N CYS A 117 -4.52 -14.61 10.68
CA CYS A 117 -3.75 -13.58 9.98
C CYS A 117 -4.23 -12.17 10.36
N PHE A 118 -3.54 -11.12 9.87
CA PHE A 118 -3.89 -9.76 10.22
C PHE A 118 -5.37 -9.42 9.91
N LEU A 119 -5.83 -9.70 8.69
CA LEU A 119 -7.19 -9.38 8.25
C LEU A 119 -8.26 -10.14 9.04
N GLU A 120 -8.06 -11.44 9.28
CA GLU A 120 -8.95 -12.27 10.10
C GLU A 120 -9.11 -11.69 11.50
N ARG A 121 -7.99 -11.28 12.13
CA ARG A 121 -8.01 -10.69 13.48
C ARG A 121 -8.75 -9.36 13.49
N ILE A 122 -8.54 -8.50 12.50
CA ILE A 122 -9.27 -7.22 12.40
C ILE A 122 -10.76 -7.47 12.19
N GLN A 123 -11.13 -8.35 11.26
CA GLN A 123 -12.53 -8.67 10.97
C GLN A 123 -13.25 -9.20 12.21
N LEU A 124 -12.66 -10.17 12.91
CA LEU A 124 -13.21 -10.72 14.16
C LEU A 124 -13.29 -9.65 15.26
N PHE A 125 -12.27 -8.81 15.40
CA PHE A 125 -12.28 -7.78 16.43
C PHE A 125 -13.40 -6.75 16.21
N PHE A 126 -13.56 -6.26 14.99
CA PHE A 126 -14.60 -5.28 14.70
C PHE A 126 -16.01 -5.90 14.77
N SER A 127 -16.22 -7.09 14.20
CA SER A 127 -17.54 -7.74 14.20
C SER A 127 -17.95 -8.28 15.57
N ASP A 128 -17.13 -9.09 16.21
CA ASP A 128 -17.53 -9.85 17.41
C ASP A 128 -17.31 -9.07 18.71
N ILE A 129 -16.27 -8.23 18.76
CA ILE A 129 -15.91 -7.50 19.98
C ILE A 129 -16.52 -6.09 19.96
N LEU A 130 -16.27 -5.30 18.91
CA LEU A 130 -16.77 -3.92 18.82
C LEU A 130 -18.21 -3.82 18.30
N LYS A 131 -18.80 -4.92 17.82
CA LYS A 131 -20.15 -4.96 17.23
C LYS A 131 -20.32 -4.01 16.04
N MET A 132 -19.26 -3.86 15.25
CA MET A 132 -19.19 -3.05 14.03
C MET A 132 -18.76 -3.93 12.84
N PRO A 133 -19.62 -4.84 12.34
CA PRO A 133 -19.24 -5.77 11.27
C PRO A 133 -18.95 -5.08 9.93
N ASP A 134 -19.54 -3.90 9.70
CA ASP A 134 -19.54 -3.23 8.39
C ASP A 134 -18.40 -2.22 8.22
N ILE A 135 -17.18 -2.53 8.70
CA ILE A 135 -16.03 -1.66 8.48
C ILE A 135 -15.61 -1.61 7.01
N HIS A 136 -15.75 -2.74 6.30
CA HIS A 136 -15.46 -2.91 4.88
C HIS A 136 -16.53 -3.78 4.23
N SER A 137 -16.81 -3.55 2.94
CA SER A 137 -17.65 -4.41 2.13
C SER A 137 -16.95 -5.75 1.83
N LYS A 138 -17.69 -6.73 1.31
CA LYS A 138 -17.13 -8.02 0.90
C LYS A 138 -16.06 -7.87 -0.20
N GLU A 139 -16.29 -6.98 -1.15
CA GLU A 139 -15.39 -6.68 -2.26
C GLU A 139 -14.10 -6.01 -1.74
N GLU A 140 -14.24 -5.13 -0.74
CA GLU A 140 -13.11 -4.46 -0.11
C GLU A 140 -12.25 -5.44 0.69
N TRP A 141 -12.86 -6.39 1.40
CA TRP A 141 -12.14 -7.49 2.04
C TRP A 141 -11.39 -8.35 1.02
N ALA A 142 -12.03 -8.74 -0.08
CA ALA A 142 -11.38 -9.52 -1.13
C ALA A 142 -10.19 -8.76 -1.75
N PHE A 143 -10.33 -7.45 -1.98
CA PHE A 143 -9.23 -6.60 -2.40
C PHE A 143 -8.08 -6.59 -1.38
N LEU A 144 -8.37 -6.38 -0.09
CA LEU A 144 -7.34 -6.38 0.96
C LEU A 144 -6.63 -7.73 1.08
N GLU A 145 -7.35 -8.85 0.91
CA GLU A 145 -6.76 -10.19 0.87
C GLU A 145 -5.79 -10.37 -0.29
N ASP A 146 -6.11 -9.84 -1.47
CA ASP A 146 -5.23 -9.87 -2.63
C ASP A 146 -3.98 -9.02 -2.39
N VAL A 147 -4.14 -7.81 -1.86
CA VAL A 147 -3.01 -6.96 -1.47
C VAL A 147 -2.14 -7.63 -0.40
N TYR A 148 -2.75 -8.31 0.58
CA TYR A 148 -2.02 -9.03 1.62
C TYR A 148 -1.10 -10.12 1.03
N LYS A 149 -1.59 -10.88 0.04
CA LYS A 149 -0.80 -11.91 -0.66
C LYS A 149 0.36 -11.28 -1.42
N VAL A 150 0.11 -10.21 -2.17
CA VAL A 150 1.14 -9.46 -2.92
C VAL A 150 2.21 -8.92 -1.98
N ARG A 151 1.79 -8.25 -0.90
CA ARG A 151 2.68 -7.71 0.14
C ARG A 151 3.52 -8.81 0.78
N ASN A 152 2.96 -9.97 1.08
CA ASN A 152 3.73 -11.06 1.68
C ASN A 152 4.79 -11.59 0.72
N ALA A 153 4.44 -11.80 -0.56
CA ALA A 153 5.39 -12.23 -1.59
C ALA A 153 6.53 -11.21 -1.81
N ILE A 154 6.24 -9.92 -1.63
CA ILE A 154 7.26 -8.87 -1.63
C ILE A 154 8.09 -8.91 -0.34
N ALA A 155 7.45 -8.95 0.83
CA ALA A 155 8.14 -8.79 2.11
C ALA A 155 9.07 -9.96 2.46
N HIS A 156 8.72 -11.18 2.06
CA HIS A 156 9.45 -12.38 2.45
C HIS A 156 10.42 -12.86 1.36
N GLU A 157 10.05 -12.74 0.09
CA GLU A 157 10.86 -13.23 -1.03
C GLU A 157 11.35 -12.10 -1.94
N ASN A 158 11.06 -10.82 -1.64
CA ASN A 158 11.44 -9.67 -2.47
C ASN A 158 11.00 -9.78 -3.94
N GLY A 159 9.89 -10.48 -4.17
CA GLY A 159 9.39 -10.77 -5.51
C GLY A 159 10.12 -11.91 -6.25
N ASP A 160 11.07 -12.61 -5.62
CA ASP A 160 11.82 -13.71 -6.22
C ASP A 160 10.99 -15.00 -6.27
N LEU A 161 10.59 -15.39 -7.48
CA LEU A 161 9.79 -16.58 -7.76
C LEU A 161 10.52 -17.88 -7.40
N THR A 162 11.85 -17.88 -7.37
CA THR A 162 12.64 -19.08 -7.03
C THR A 162 12.62 -19.40 -5.53
N LEU A 163 12.30 -18.39 -4.71
CA LEU A 163 12.15 -18.53 -3.26
C LEU A 163 10.70 -18.79 -2.84
N MET A 164 9.74 -18.61 -3.75
CA MET A 164 8.32 -18.82 -3.49
C MET A 164 7.91 -20.26 -3.72
N ASN A 165 6.95 -20.72 -2.94
CA ASN A 165 6.27 -22.00 -3.22
C ASN A 165 5.24 -21.83 -4.36
N ASP A 166 4.92 -22.95 -5.02
CA ASP A 166 4.00 -22.98 -6.17
C ASP A 166 2.62 -22.40 -5.84
N ASN A 167 2.11 -22.63 -4.64
CA ASN A 167 0.81 -22.10 -4.23
C ASN A 167 0.80 -20.56 -4.17
N THR A 168 1.87 -19.92 -3.67
CA THR A 168 1.99 -18.46 -3.68
C THR A 168 2.00 -17.94 -5.12
N ILE A 169 2.76 -18.58 -6.01
CA ILE A 169 2.85 -18.20 -7.43
C ILE A 169 1.47 -18.33 -8.11
N GLU A 170 0.75 -19.42 -7.87
CA GLU A 170 -0.61 -19.60 -8.39
C GLU A 170 -1.59 -18.55 -7.87
N GLN A 171 -1.48 -18.16 -6.60
CA GLN A 171 -2.30 -17.11 -6.03
C GLN A 171 -2.04 -15.76 -6.69
N LEU A 172 -0.77 -15.40 -6.93
CA LEU A 172 -0.42 -14.18 -7.66
C LEU A 172 -0.97 -14.22 -9.10
N LYS A 173 -0.85 -15.34 -9.80
CA LYS A 173 -1.44 -15.49 -11.15
C LYS A 173 -2.96 -15.35 -11.14
N LYS A 174 -3.65 -15.80 -10.09
CA LYS A 174 -5.11 -15.63 -9.94
C LYS A 174 -5.52 -14.18 -9.70
N ILE A 175 -4.68 -13.40 -9.03
CA ILE A 175 -4.90 -11.95 -8.81
C ILE A 175 -4.75 -11.20 -10.14
N ASP A 176 -3.81 -11.63 -11.00
CA ASP A 176 -3.54 -11.04 -12.31
C ASP A 176 -4.28 -11.73 -13.45
N LYS A 177 -5.61 -11.71 -13.38
CA LYS A 177 -6.48 -12.42 -14.33
C LYS A 177 -6.25 -12.06 -15.80
N ASN A 178 -5.77 -10.84 -16.08
CA ASN A 178 -5.62 -10.31 -17.43
C ASN A 178 -4.15 -10.10 -17.82
N SER A 179 -3.18 -10.54 -17.01
CA SER A 179 -1.75 -10.30 -17.25
C SER A 179 -1.38 -8.82 -17.40
N THR A 180 -2.04 -7.96 -16.61
CA THR A 180 -1.84 -6.51 -16.62
C THR A 180 -1.31 -5.98 -15.29
N ARG A 181 -1.34 -6.79 -14.22
CA ARG A 181 -0.95 -6.38 -12.88
C ARG A 181 0.47 -6.77 -12.55
N PHE A 182 0.95 -7.89 -13.07
CA PHE A 182 2.29 -8.40 -12.82
C PHE A 182 3.00 -8.73 -14.12
N ASN A 183 4.29 -8.38 -14.18
CA ASN A 183 5.20 -8.95 -15.15
C ASN A 183 5.96 -10.10 -14.47
N PHE A 184 5.74 -11.33 -14.94
CA PHE A 184 6.49 -12.50 -14.51
C PHE A 184 7.68 -12.67 -15.47
N ASP A 185 8.78 -11.97 -15.19
CA ASP A 185 9.99 -12.02 -16.00
C ASP A 185 11.09 -12.84 -15.30
N GLY A 186 11.51 -13.91 -15.96
CA GLY A 186 12.56 -14.81 -15.47
C GLY A 186 12.28 -15.33 -14.05
N SER A 187 13.11 -14.89 -13.10
CA SER A 187 13.09 -15.33 -11.70
C SER A 187 12.26 -14.44 -10.78
N HIS A 188 11.59 -13.39 -11.26
CA HIS A 188 10.85 -12.48 -10.40
C HIS A 188 9.46 -12.14 -10.93
N PHE A 189 8.57 -11.73 -10.02
CA PHE A 189 7.40 -10.96 -10.39
C PHE A 189 7.62 -9.48 -10.08
N ILE A 190 7.19 -8.63 -11.00
CA ILE A 190 7.27 -7.18 -10.90
C ILE A 190 5.86 -6.63 -10.91
N VAL A 191 5.51 -5.79 -9.93
CA VAL A 191 4.21 -5.15 -9.90
C VAL A 191 4.15 -3.99 -10.88
N ALA A 192 3.12 -3.97 -11.72
CA ALA A 192 2.87 -2.87 -12.64
C ALA A 192 2.52 -1.58 -11.89
N LYS A 193 2.93 -0.44 -12.45
CA LYS A 193 2.67 0.88 -11.87
C LYS A 193 1.18 1.12 -11.66
N GLU A 194 0.35 0.76 -12.64
CA GLU A 194 -1.10 0.94 -12.61
C GLU A 194 -1.74 0.17 -11.46
N TYR A 195 -1.23 -1.03 -11.17
CA TYR A 195 -1.73 -1.81 -10.04
C TYR A 195 -1.24 -1.25 -8.71
N THR A 196 -0.03 -0.67 -8.66
CA THR A 196 0.43 0.08 -7.48
C THR A 196 -0.45 1.31 -7.25
N ASP A 197 -0.78 2.08 -8.30
CA ASP A 197 -1.70 3.22 -8.24
C ASP A 197 -3.08 2.78 -7.70
N GLU A 198 -3.61 1.65 -8.18
CA GLU A 198 -4.85 1.03 -7.70
C GLU A 198 -4.76 0.70 -6.21
N ILE A 199 -3.67 0.07 -5.76
CA ILE A 199 -3.47 -0.31 -4.35
C ILE A 199 -3.47 0.92 -3.45
N ILE A 200 -2.65 1.92 -3.77
CA ILE A 200 -2.49 3.13 -2.97
C ILE A 200 -3.81 3.90 -2.87
N SER A 201 -4.49 4.07 -4.01
CA SER A 201 -5.76 4.82 -4.06
C SER A 201 -6.85 4.13 -3.24
N ASN A 202 -6.96 2.80 -3.35
CA ASN A 202 -7.95 2.04 -2.59
C ASN A 202 -7.62 1.99 -1.10
N ILE A 203 -6.37 1.76 -0.70
CA ILE A 203 -5.99 1.80 0.72
C ILE A 203 -6.30 3.18 1.32
N HIS A 204 -5.93 4.27 0.62
CA HIS A 204 -6.24 5.62 1.06
C HIS A 204 -7.76 5.83 1.25
N ARG A 205 -8.55 5.43 0.26
CA ARG A 205 -10.02 5.53 0.30
C ARG A 205 -10.60 4.75 1.49
N LEU A 206 -10.24 3.48 1.62
CA LEU A 206 -10.71 2.60 2.68
C LEU A 206 -10.41 3.16 4.07
N LEU A 207 -9.18 3.63 4.29
CA LEU A 207 -8.79 4.22 5.57
C LEU A 207 -9.52 5.54 5.84
N SER A 208 -9.75 6.36 4.82
CA SER A 208 -10.52 7.60 4.94
C SER A 208 -11.97 7.32 5.33
N GLU A 209 -12.60 6.30 4.74
CA GLU A 209 -13.98 5.91 5.07
C GLU A 209 -14.08 5.35 6.50
N VAL A 210 -13.15 4.49 6.90
CA VAL A 210 -13.10 4.00 8.29
C VAL A 210 -12.84 5.14 9.27
N PHE A 211 -12.01 6.11 8.90
CA PHE A 211 -11.76 7.28 9.73
C PHE A 211 -13.00 8.12 9.97
N VAL A 212 -13.84 8.34 8.95
CA VAL A 212 -15.12 9.02 9.10
C VAL A 212 -16.03 8.25 10.06
N LYS A 213 -16.17 6.92 9.87
CA LYS A 213 -16.94 6.07 10.79
C LYS A 213 -16.41 6.17 12.23
N PHE A 214 -15.09 6.09 12.40
CA PHE A 214 -14.43 6.19 13.69
C PHE A 214 -14.70 7.51 14.41
N LYS A 215 -14.63 8.66 13.70
CA LYS A 215 -14.98 9.97 14.26
C LYS A 215 -16.43 10.00 14.73
N THR A 216 -17.37 9.54 13.90
CA THR A 216 -18.79 9.49 14.26
C THR A 216 -19.03 8.66 15.52
N GLU A 217 -18.35 7.52 15.66
CA GLU A 217 -18.51 6.61 16.79
C GLU A 217 -17.89 7.11 18.10
N LEU A 218 -16.91 8.01 18.05
CA LEU A 218 -16.31 8.62 19.25
C LEU A 218 -16.98 9.93 19.67
N ASP A 219 -17.59 10.64 18.73
CA ASP A 219 -18.28 11.90 19.01
C ASP A 219 -19.78 11.68 19.39
N THR A 220 -20.26 10.43 19.40
CA THR A 220 -21.61 10.01 19.84
C THR A 220 -21.58 9.47 21.27
#